data_AF-A0AAN9BYZ0-F1
#
_entry.id   AF-A0AAN9BYZ0-F1
#
_cell.length_a   1.000
_cell.length_b   1.000
_cell.length_c   1.000
_cell.angle_alpha   90.00
_cell.angle_beta   90.00
_cell.angle_gamma   90.00
#
_symmetry.space_group_name_H-M   'P 1'
#
loop_
_entity.id
_entity.type
_entity.pdbx_description
1 polymer ?
#
loop_
_entity_poly.entity_id
_entity_poly.type
_entity_poly.pdbx_seq_one_letter_code
_entity_poly.pdbx_strand_id
1 'polypeptide(L)'
;MHWNAEGVRNKKLELQQFLKTQHTDVCCVQETHLNSNHRFSIRGYEIHRNDRVHRPKGVVLTSVKSSISLIELQRSEESETEYITVNLILPDSPPNNMIQLHLLLPGSEDWMIVGDFNSHSPSWGYPSLDTKGEDVEN
;
A
#
# COMPACT_ATOMS: atom_id res chain seq x y z
N MET A 1 5.89 0.10 5.70
CA MET A 1 7.02 0.24 4.72
C MET A 1 6.44 0.61 3.38
N HIS A 2 7.08 1.51 2.64
CA HIS A 2 6.83 1.75 1.22
C HIS A 2 8.13 1.53 0.43
N TRP A 3 8.02 1.00 -0.79
CA TRP A 3 9.17 0.78 -1.66
C TRP A 3 8.77 0.75 -3.15
N ASN A 4 9.36 1.62 -3.96
CA ASN A 4 9.38 1.43 -5.41
C ASN A 4 10.45 0.38 -5.76
N ALA A 5 10.00 -0.80 -6.24
CA ALA A 5 10.87 -1.95 -6.39
C ALA A 5 11.63 -2.01 -7.72
N GLU A 6 11.16 -1.38 -8.80
CA GLU A 6 11.65 -1.61 -10.18
C GLU A 6 11.88 -3.13 -10.44
N GLY A 7 10.82 -3.91 -10.28
CA GLY A 7 10.79 -5.37 -10.39
C GLY A 7 11.08 -6.11 -9.08
N VAL A 8 10.06 -6.75 -8.51
CA VAL A 8 10.14 -7.39 -7.18
C VAL A 8 10.59 -8.86 -7.19
N ARG A 9 10.45 -9.56 -8.33
CA ARG A 9 10.60 -11.03 -8.41
C ARG A 9 11.96 -11.54 -7.90
N ASN A 10 13.04 -10.91 -8.34
CA ASN A 10 14.40 -11.31 -7.96
C ASN A 10 14.82 -10.77 -6.59
N LYS A 11 13.96 -10.01 -5.92
CA LYS A 11 14.21 -9.38 -4.62
C LYS A 11 13.31 -9.97 -3.52
N LYS A 12 12.60 -11.06 -3.83
CA LYS A 12 11.57 -11.64 -2.96
C LYS A 12 12.14 -12.15 -1.64
N LEU A 13 13.29 -12.83 -1.67
CA LEU A 13 13.87 -13.41 -0.46
C LEU A 13 14.37 -12.33 0.50
N GLU A 14 15.02 -11.31 -0.06
CA GLU A 14 15.50 -10.13 0.64
C GLU A 14 14.33 -9.35 1.24
N LEU A 15 13.26 -9.13 0.46
CA LEU A 15 12.04 -8.51 0.95
C LEU A 15 11.43 -9.31 2.11
N GLN A 16 11.28 -10.63 1.97
CA GLN A 16 10.76 -11.48 3.04
C GLN A 16 11.60 -11.39 4.33
N GLN A 17 12.92 -11.40 4.19
CA GLN A 17 13.81 -11.27 5.33
C GLN A 17 13.69 -9.87 5.97
N PHE A 18 13.64 -8.81 5.16
CA PHE A 18 13.48 -7.44 5.64
C PHE A 18 12.17 -7.28 6.43
N LEU A 19 11.04 -7.70 5.86
CA LEU A 19 9.73 -7.59 6.50
C LEU A 19 9.70 -8.30 7.85
N LYS A 20 10.34 -9.48 7.94
CA LYS A 20 10.47 -10.22 9.18
C LYS A 20 11.36 -9.49 10.20
N THR A 21 12.56 -9.07 9.80
CA THR A 21 13.53 -8.41 10.70
C THR A 21 12.99 -7.08 11.24
N GLN A 22 12.28 -6.32 10.39
CA GLN A 22 11.73 -5.01 10.76
C GLN A 22 10.32 -5.10 11.37
N HIS A 23 9.80 -6.31 11.62
CA HIS A 23 8.45 -6.53 12.13
C HIS A 23 7.38 -5.74 11.36
N THR A 24 7.51 -5.65 10.04
CA THR A 24 6.67 -4.78 9.21
C THR A 24 5.24 -5.33 9.12
N ASP A 25 4.23 -4.56 9.50
CA ASP A 25 2.84 -5.02 9.42
C ASP A 25 2.21 -4.78 8.05
N VAL A 26 2.51 -3.64 7.43
CA VAL A 26 2.04 -3.26 6.09
C VAL A 26 3.21 -2.86 5.20
N CYS A 27 3.29 -3.44 4.01
CA CYS A 27 4.28 -3.12 3.00
C CYS A 27 3.62 -2.83 1.65
N CYS A 28 3.79 -1.60 1.18
CA CYS A 28 3.33 -1.14 -0.12
C CYS A 28 4.49 -1.12 -1.11
N VAL A 29 4.34 -1.80 -2.24
CA VAL A 29 5.36 -1.96 -3.27
C VAL A 29 4.84 -1.42 -4.60
N GLN A 30 5.60 -0.52 -5.22
CA GLN A 30 5.32 -0.01 -6.58
C GLN A 30 6.30 -0.60 -7.59
N GLU A 31 5.97 -0.44 -8.88
CA GLU A 31 6.71 -0.96 -10.03
C GLU A 31 7.11 -2.44 -9.86
N THR A 32 6.16 -3.27 -9.41
CA THR A 32 6.49 -4.68 -9.13
C THR A 32 6.89 -5.50 -10.37
N HIS A 33 6.51 -5.03 -11.57
CA HIS A 33 6.64 -5.72 -12.85
C HIS A 33 5.99 -7.11 -12.89
N LEU A 34 4.99 -7.31 -12.03
CA LEU A 34 4.16 -8.51 -12.04
C LEU A 34 3.06 -8.38 -13.10
N ASN A 35 2.42 -9.51 -13.41
CA ASN A 35 1.25 -9.58 -14.25
C ASN A 35 0.37 -10.75 -13.75
N SER A 36 -0.80 -10.92 -14.35
CA SER A 36 -1.76 -11.95 -13.97
C SER A 36 -1.21 -13.37 -14.01
N ASN A 37 -0.22 -13.65 -14.87
CA ASN A 37 0.42 -14.97 -14.97
C ASN A 37 1.49 -15.19 -13.90
N HIS A 38 2.00 -14.14 -13.27
CA HIS A 38 3.00 -14.25 -12.22
C HIS A 38 2.35 -14.61 -10.87
N ARG A 39 2.75 -15.75 -10.31
CA ARG A 39 2.48 -16.08 -8.91
C ARG A 39 3.48 -15.36 -8.01
N PHE A 40 2.98 -14.51 -7.12
CA PHE A 40 3.78 -13.82 -6.12
C PHE A 40 3.10 -13.92 -4.76
N SER A 41 3.88 -14.19 -3.73
CA SER A 41 3.41 -14.34 -2.35
C SER A 41 4.54 -14.06 -1.38
N ILE A 42 4.19 -13.57 -0.19
CA ILE A 42 5.11 -13.33 0.92
C ILE A 42 4.55 -14.11 2.10
N ARG A 43 5.34 -15.01 2.69
CA ARG A 43 4.88 -15.86 3.80
C ARG A 43 4.42 -14.99 4.98
N GLY A 44 3.18 -15.21 5.44
CA GLY A 44 2.58 -14.48 6.58
C GLY A 44 1.94 -13.16 6.20
N TYR A 45 1.79 -12.88 4.90
CA TYR A 45 1.10 -11.69 4.39
C TYR A 45 0.02 -12.09 3.39
N GLU A 46 -1.11 -11.40 3.49
CA GLU A 46 -2.11 -11.29 2.43
C GLU A 46 -1.63 -10.27 1.38
N ILE A 47 -1.90 -10.54 0.10
CA ILE A 47 -1.41 -9.73 -1.03
C ILE A 47 -2.60 -9.16 -1.79
N HIS A 48 -2.68 -7.83 -1.82
CA HIS A 48 -3.56 -7.06 -2.69
C HIS A 48 -2.74 -6.50 -3.83
N ARG A 49 -3.12 -6.77 -5.07
CA ARG A 49 -2.32 -6.44 -6.25
C ARG A 49 -3.22 -5.92 -7.35
N ASN A 50 -2.77 -4.88 -8.04
CA ASN A 50 -3.45 -4.32 -9.21
C ASN A 50 -2.56 -4.46 -10.45
N ASP A 51 -2.72 -5.58 -11.16
CA ASP A 51 -1.96 -5.86 -12.39
C ASP A 51 -2.59 -5.17 -13.60
N ARG A 52 -1.75 -4.64 -14.50
CA ARG A 52 -2.21 -4.14 -15.79
C ARG A 52 -2.34 -5.29 -16.80
N VAL A 53 -3.37 -5.20 -17.66
CA VAL A 53 -3.60 -6.16 -18.75
C VAL A 53 -2.68 -5.88 -19.95
N HIS A 54 -2.51 -4.60 -20.30
CA HIS A 54 -1.88 -4.18 -21.56
C HIS A 54 -0.49 -3.55 -21.43
N ARG A 55 0.01 -3.32 -20.20
CA ARG A 55 1.37 -2.79 -19.98
C ARG A 55 2.14 -3.64 -18.96
N PRO A 56 3.43 -3.94 -19.20
CA PRO A 56 4.22 -4.78 -18.30
C PRO A 56 4.77 -4.03 -17.06
N LYS A 57 4.62 -2.70 -17.00
CA LYS A 57 5.14 -1.82 -15.95
C LYS A 57 4.02 -1.05 -15.24
N GLY A 58 4.29 -0.54 -14.04
CA GLY A 58 3.33 0.24 -13.25
C GLY A 58 2.29 -0.62 -12.52
N VAL A 59 2.75 -1.61 -11.76
CA VAL A 59 1.89 -2.48 -10.94
C VAL A 59 2.16 -2.19 -9.47
N VAL A 60 1.10 -1.93 -8.72
CA VAL A 60 1.13 -1.71 -7.27
C VAL A 60 0.69 -2.95 -6.51
N LEU A 61 1.30 -3.15 -5.35
CA LEU A 61 1.05 -4.29 -4.48
C LEU A 61 1.07 -3.81 -3.03
N THR A 62 0.00 -4.09 -2.30
CA THR A 62 -0.09 -3.90 -0.85
C THR A 62 -0.07 -5.26 -0.18
N SER A 63 0.91 -5.49 0.69
CA SER A 63 1.02 -6.71 1.49
C SER A 63 0.74 -6.38 2.95
N VAL A 64 -0.23 -7.08 3.54
CA VAL A 64 -0.66 -6.88 4.93
C VAL A 64 -0.46 -8.17 5.69
N LYS A 65 0.16 -8.09 6.86
CA LYS A 65 0.42 -9.26 7.70
C LYS A 65 -0.90 -9.97 8.01
N SER A 66 -0.95 -11.28 7.82
CA SER A 66 -2.19 -12.07 7.91
C SER A 66 -2.88 -12.07 9.27
N SER A 67 -2.23 -11.55 10.32
CA SER A 67 -2.83 -11.35 11.63
C SER A 67 -3.67 -10.06 11.74
N ILE A 68 -3.64 -9.20 10.72
CA ILE A 68 -4.39 -7.95 10.67
C ILE A 68 -5.55 -8.13 9.69
N SER A 69 -6.76 -7.90 10.18
CA SER A 69 -7.95 -7.91 9.33
C SER A 69 -7.99 -6.65 8.47
N LEU A 70 -8.48 -6.78 7.25
CA LEU A 70 -8.60 -5.67 6.31
C LEU A 70 -9.83 -5.84 5.43
N ILE A 71 -10.28 -4.73 4.85
CA ILE A 71 -11.24 -4.69 3.75
C ILE A 71 -10.61 -3.92 2.60
N GLU A 72 -10.53 -4.52 1.43
CA GLU A 72 -10.17 -3.76 0.22
C GLU A 72 -11.37 -2.93 -0.22
N LEU A 73 -11.19 -1.62 -0.31
CA LEU A 73 -12.27 -0.68 -0.66
C LEU A 73 -12.34 -0.45 -2.16
N GLN A 74 -11.18 -0.20 -2.78
CA GLN A 74 -11.11 0.19 -4.18
C GLN A 74 -9.71 -0.08 -4.76
N ARG A 75 -9.67 -0.28 -6.08
CA ARG A 75 -8.45 -0.24 -6.88
C ARG A 75 -8.72 0.59 -8.14
N SER A 76 -7.67 1.16 -8.71
CA SER A 76 -7.80 1.89 -9.97
C SER A 76 -8.10 0.95 -11.15
N GLU A 77 -8.98 1.38 -12.06
CA GLU A 77 -9.28 0.66 -13.31
C GLU A 77 -8.68 1.42 -14.50
N GLU A 78 -7.75 0.79 -15.23
CA GLU A 78 -7.14 1.28 -16.48
C GLU A 78 -6.81 2.79 -16.53
N SER A 79 -6.24 3.32 -15.45
CA SER A 79 -5.81 4.71 -15.33
C SER A 79 -4.30 4.88 -15.57
N GLU A 80 -3.87 6.13 -15.72
CA GLU A 80 -2.43 6.48 -15.69
C GLU A 80 -1.84 6.45 -14.27
N THR A 81 -2.69 6.56 -13.24
CA THR A 81 -2.31 6.50 -11.82
C THR A 81 -2.83 5.23 -11.16
N GLU A 82 -1.94 4.40 -10.64
CA GLU A 82 -2.33 3.18 -9.92
C GLU A 82 -2.48 3.39 -8.43
N TYR A 83 -3.57 2.86 -7.87
CA TYR A 83 -3.75 2.78 -6.43
C TYR A 83 -4.54 1.54 -6.03
N ILE A 84 -4.35 1.16 -4.76
CA ILE A 84 -5.19 0.22 -4.02
C ILE A 84 -5.47 0.88 -2.68
N THR A 85 -6.74 0.95 -2.31
CA THR A 85 -7.20 1.45 -1.03
C THR A 85 -7.64 0.27 -0.18
N VAL A 86 -7.02 0.10 0.98
CA VAL A 86 -7.42 -0.88 1.99
C VAL A 86 -7.77 -0.16 3.28
N ASN A 87 -8.84 -0.61 3.94
CA ASN A 87 -9.16 -0.24 5.30
C ASN A 87 -8.62 -1.32 6.25
N LEU A 88 -7.76 -0.93 7.18
CA LEU A 88 -7.21 -1.84 8.18
C LEU A 88 -8.13 -1.88 9.39
N ILE A 89 -8.62 -3.06 9.73
CA ILE A 89 -9.40 -3.30 10.95
C ILE A 89 -8.38 -3.66 12.03
N LEU A 90 -7.91 -2.63 12.73
CA LEU A 90 -7.05 -2.82 13.88
C LEU A 90 -7.94 -3.25 15.05
N PRO A 91 -7.58 -4.32 15.78
CA PRO A 91 -8.27 -4.60 17.03
C PRO A 91 -8.08 -3.39 17.93
N ASP A 92 -9.19 -2.84 18.44
CA ASP A 92 -9.14 -1.86 19.51
C ASP A 92 -8.21 -2.40 20.60
N SER A 93 -7.42 -1.49 21.20
CA SER A 93 -6.53 -1.74 22.33
C SER A 93 -7.06 -2.80 23.32
N PRO A 94 -6.18 -3.55 24.03
CA PRO A 94 -6.53 -4.78 24.77
C PRO A 94 -7.78 -4.66 25.65
N PRO A 95 -8.51 -5.77 25.87
CA PRO A 95 -9.92 -5.76 26.23
C PRO A 95 -10.09 -5.12 27.60
N ASN A 96 -10.64 -3.91 27.63
CA ASN A 96 -11.29 -3.42 28.83
C ASN A 96 -12.74 -3.11 28.47
N ASN A 97 -13.53 -4.17 28.50
CA ASN A 97 -14.98 -4.26 28.68
C ASN A 97 -15.87 -3.20 28.00
N MET A 98 -16.76 -3.72 27.16
CA MET A 98 -17.90 -3.10 26.47
C MET A 98 -17.61 -2.55 25.07
N ILE A 99 -17.88 -3.38 24.07
CA ILE A 99 -18.03 -2.94 22.67
C ILE A 99 -19.29 -2.06 22.62
N GLN A 100 -19.11 -0.75 22.61
CA GLN A 100 -20.17 0.20 22.29
C GLN A 100 -20.18 0.41 20.78
N LEU A 101 -21.11 -0.30 20.10
CA LEU A 101 -21.31 -0.28 18.65
C LEU A 101 -21.55 1.12 18.06
N HIS A 102 -21.82 2.14 18.89
CA HIS A 102 -22.05 3.52 18.44
C HIS A 102 -20.76 4.32 18.17
N LEU A 103 -19.59 3.82 18.59
CA LEU A 103 -18.30 4.46 18.29
C LEU A 103 -17.76 4.11 16.89
N LEU A 104 -18.46 3.22 16.18
CA LEU A 104 -18.18 2.84 14.78
C LEU A 104 -18.72 3.85 13.75
N LEU A 105 -19.12 5.05 14.17
CA LEU A 105 -19.42 6.13 13.23
C LEU A 105 -18.10 6.72 12.72
N PRO A 106 -17.88 6.81 11.38
CA PRO A 106 -16.64 7.32 10.81
C PRO A 106 -16.58 8.84 11.03
N GLY A 107 -15.99 9.25 12.15
CA GLY A 107 -15.62 10.62 12.43
C GLY A 107 -14.13 10.79 12.13
N SER A 108 -13.80 11.56 11.10
CA SER A 108 -12.43 11.93 10.67
C SER A 108 -11.45 10.74 10.62
N GLU A 109 -11.46 9.99 9.52
CA GLU A 109 -10.67 8.77 9.37
C GLU A 109 -9.15 9.08 9.37
N ASP A 110 -8.38 8.38 10.20
CA ASP A 110 -6.92 8.35 10.13
C ASP A 110 -6.50 7.63 8.84
N TRP A 111 -6.28 8.39 7.76
CA TRP A 111 -5.83 7.84 6.48
C TRP A 111 -4.35 8.07 6.26
N MET A 112 -3.73 7.17 5.51
CA MET A 112 -2.36 7.30 5.04
C MET A 112 -2.32 7.00 3.55
N ILE A 113 -1.85 7.95 2.76
CA ILE A 113 -1.50 7.72 1.36
C ILE A 113 0.01 7.53 1.30
N VAL A 114 0.44 6.44 0.68
CA VAL A 114 1.86 6.13 0.46
C VAL A 114 2.08 5.78 -0.99
N GLY A 115 3.10 6.38 -1.59
CA GLY A 115 3.44 6.16 -2.98
C GLY A 115 4.61 7.00 -3.43
N ASP A 116 5.19 6.58 -4.54
CA ASP A 116 5.99 7.37 -5.45
C ASP A 116 5.03 8.07 -6.40
N PHE A 117 4.87 9.38 -6.20
CA PHE A 117 3.97 10.23 -6.97
C PHE A 117 4.65 10.82 -8.21
N ASN A 118 5.97 10.60 -8.38
CA ASN A 118 6.77 11.25 -9.42
C ASN A 118 6.50 12.77 -9.52
N SER A 119 6.45 13.44 -8.35
CA SER A 119 6.14 14.86 -8.18
C SER A 119 7.17 15.54 -7.28
N HIS A 120 7.37 16.84 -7.48
CA HIS A 120 8.30 17.63 -6.69
C HIS A 120 7.53 18.63 -5.83
N SER A 121 7.74 18.57 -4.51
CA SER A 121 7.30 19.60 -3.58
C SER A 121 8.32 19.81 -2.45
N PRO A 122 8.50 21.05 -1.96
CA PRO A 122 9.13 21.32 -0.68
C PRO A 122 8.58 20.49 0.49
N SER A 123 7.29 20.13 0.49
CA SER A 123 6.64 19.34 1.55
C SER A 123 7.24 17.94 1.72
N TRP A 124 7.86 17.37 0.68
CA TRP A 124 8.61 16.11 0.74
C TRP A 124 10.07 16.25 0.28
N GLY A 125 10.63 17.46 0.41
CA GLY A 125 12.08 17.69 0.38
C GLY A 125 12.68 18.15 -0.95
N TYR A 126 11.87 18.50 -1.95
CA TYR A 126 12.37 19.09 -3.20
C TYR A 126 12.56 20.61 -3.07
N PRO A 127 13.51 21.21 -3.81
CA PRO A 127 13.74 22.66 -3.75
C PRO A 127 12.64 23.48 -4.45
N SER A 128 11.83 22.85 -5.29
CA SER A 128 10.80 23.48 -6.12
C SER A 128 9.52 22.67 -6.11
N LEU A 129 8.40 23.37 -6.25
CA LEU A 129 7.09 22.80 -6.48
C LEU A 129 6.83 22.70 -7.99
N ASP A 130 6.47 21.51 -8.48
CA ASP A 130 6.01 21.31 -9.86
C ASP A 130 4.50 21.11 -9.92
N THR A 131 3.91 21.13 -11.12
CA THR A 131 2.46 21.00 -11.32
C THR A 131 1.90 19.73 -10.70
N LYS A 132 2.64 18.61 -10.76
CA LYS A 132 2.20 17.36 -10.13
C LYS A 132 2.28 17.43 -8.61
N GLY A 133 3.21 18.19 -8.06
CA GLY A 133 3.32 18.46 -6.62
C GLY A 133 2.13 19.27 -6.15
N GLU A 134 1.73 20.31 -6.90
CA GLU A 134 0.51 21.09 -6.63
C GLU A 134 -0.73 20.20 -6.64
N ASP A 135 -0.85 19.29 -7.61
CA ASP A 135 -1.98 18.35 -7.72
C ASP A 135 -2.05 17.35 -6.55
N VAL A 136 -0.92 17.03 -5.91
CA VAL A 136 -0.88 16.10 -4.76
C VAL A 136 -1.13 16.82 -3.43
N GLU A 137 -0.82 18.12 -3.34
CA GLU A 137 -1.03 18.92 -2.12
C GLU A 137 -2.46 19.43 -1.94
N ASN A 138 -3.24 19.48 -3.02
CA ASN A 138 -4.62 20.00 -3.03
C ASN A 138 -5.68 18.90 -3.10
#